data_AF-A0A542XHG1-F1
#
_entry.id   AF-A0A542XHG1-F1
#
_cell.length_a   1.000
_cell.length_b   1.000
_cell.length_c   1.000
_cell.angle_alpha   90.00
_cell.angle_beta   90.00
_cell.angle_gamma   90.00
#
_symmetry.space_group_name_H-M   'P 1'
#
loop_
_entity.id
_entity.type
_entity.pdbx_description
1 polymer ?
#
loop_
_entity_poly.entity_id
_entity_poly.type
_entity_poly.pdbx_seq_one_letter_code
_entity_poly.pdbx_strand_id
1 'polypeptide(L)'
;MELNENHSVVTILAVRRPDPVYARAQIDDKVAIGLHIRSGPGRIEHHDWPVHHPTDILIGVPLHTTTYRPVRSAHQIVDYSWRVLGGAMCDDRSVVASIDSALLSAAQAGDSDAFAAVVDPFQGELHAYCYRMLGSVHDADDAVQETLVRAWRAFDRFEPRGSMRAWLYRIATNRCLSILNGRGRRELPADLERIAGGDTKISWLEPYTDERLGPEQRTVARESIELSFVAAVQRLTGRQRAVLLLREVLGFTAREVADQLDTTVAAVNSALQRARAVLDPGLPTATQQATMRQMGDTAVRDLARRYAQAWEAADVDTIVSMLVEDARYSMPPVPTWFTGRKAICDFLLSGPLTCGWRFVATEANSQLAFGTYRWDSDHAAYRPCGLDVLTLRRDGIAEVVSFLEADFAAHGLPPSLPN
;
A
#
# COMPACT_ATOMS: atom_id res chain seq x y z
N MET A 1 36.07 -58.13 0.57
CA MET A 1 36.04 -56.69 0.87
C MET A 1 34.69 -56.21 0.35
N GLU A 2 33.59 -56.56 1.02
CA GLU A 2 33.02 -55.77 2.15
C GLU A 2 33.02 -54.29 1.76
N LEU A 3 31.89 -53.63 1.48
CA LEU A 3 30.61 -53.65 2.16
C LEU A 3 29.43 -53.49 1.19
N ASN A 4 28.33 -54.17 1.52
CA ASN A 4 26.98 -53.90 1.03
C ASN A 4 26.55 -52.48 1.39
N GLU A 5 26.07 -51.70 0.43
CA GLU A 5 25.21 -50.55 0.73
C GLU A 5 23.98 -50.56 -0.18
N ASN A 6 22.86 -50.92 0.45
CA ASN A 6 21.50 -50.83 -0.05
C ASN A 6 21.26 -49.44 -0.66
N HIS A 7 21.24 -49.37 -1.99
CA HIS A 7 20.68 -48.23 -2.69
C HIS A 7 19.16 -48.30 -2.59
N SER A 8 18.59 -47.55 -1.65
CA SER A 8 17.16 -47.24 -1.69
C SER A 8 16.93 -46.19 -2.77
N VAL A 9 16.46 -46.62 -3.93
CA VAL A 9 16.02 -45.73 -5.01
C VAL A 9 14.69 -45.10 -4.60
N VAL A 10 14.68 -43.80 -4.31
CA VAL A 10 13.42 -43.06 -4.13
C VAL A 10 12.91 -42.67 -5.52
N THR A 11 11.98 -43.46 -6.05
CA THR A 11 11.21 -43.11 -7.25
C THR A 11 10.09 -42.15 -6.85
N ILE A 12 10.23 -40.86 -7.19
CA ILE A 12 9.17 -39.86 -6.99
C ILE A 12 8.22 -39.90 -8.20
N LEU A 13 7.06 -40.53 -8.03
CA LEU A 13 5.97 -40.52 -9.01
C LEU A 13 5.06 -39.30 -8.76
N ALA A 14 5.06 -38.35 -9.68
CA ALA A 14 4.15 -37.22 -9.65
C ALA A 14 2.79 -37.61 -10.28
N VAL A 15 1.70 -37.54 -9.50
CA VAL A 15 0.33 -37.66 -10.01
C VAL A 15 -0.30 -36.26 -10.04
N ARG A 16 -1.01 -35.95 -11.14
CA ARG A 16 -1.53 -34.61 -11.46
C ARG A 16 -3.01 -34.47 -11.06
N ARG A 17 -3.34 -33.47 -10.21
CA ARG A 17 -4.56 -32.61 -10.07
C ARG A 17 -4.88 -32.28 -8.58
N PRO A 18 -5.71 -31.26 -8.27
CA PRO A 18 -5.47 -29.81 -8.22
C PRO A 18 -5.32 -29.27 -6.76
N ASP A 19 -4.63 -28.13 -6.57
CA ASP A 19 -4.36 -27.42 -5.28
C ASP A 19 -3.31 -28.06 -4.33
N PRO A 20 -2.63 -27.26 -3.46
CA PRO A 20 -1.18 -27.32 -3.29
C PRO A 20 -0.68 -28.54 -2.49
N VAL A 21 0.44 -29.10 -2.96
CA VAL A 21 1.07 -30.31 -2.42
C VAL A 21 1.88 -29.99 -1.16
N TYR A 22 1.50 -30.59 -0.02
CA TYR A 22 2.40 -30.82 1.11
C TYR A 22 3.04 -32.20 0.96
N ALA A 23 4.37 -32.28 0.99
CA ALA A 23 5.06 -33.57 1.10
C ALA A 23 5.24 -33.91 2.59
N ARG A 24 4.65 -35.02 3.05
CA ARG A 24 4.90 -35.59 4.37
C ARG A 24 5.80 -36.80 4.19
N ALA A 25 7.06 -36.70 4.63
CA ALA A 25 7.95 -37.85 4.73
C ALA A 25 7.95 -38.32 6.19
N GLN A 26 7.65 -39.59 6.42
CA GLN A 26 7.79 -40.24 7.72
C GLN A 26 9.06 -41.10 7.64
N ILE A 27 10.06 -40.79 8.46
CA ILE A 27 11.33 -41.50 8.49
C ILE A 27 11.44 -42.16 9.86
N ASP A 28 11.35 -43.50 9.89
CA ASP A 28 11.75 -44.31 11.04
C ASP A 28 13.27 -44.55 11.00
N ASP A 29 13.82 -44.74 12.20
CA ASP A 29 15.22 -44.67 12.57
C ASP A 29 16.26 -45.20 11.56
N LYS A 30 17.31 -44.37 11.37
CA LYS A 30 18.61 -44.63 10.72
C LYS A 30 18.63 -44.65 9.18
N VAL A 31 18.72 -43.47 8.58
CA VAL A 31 19.28 -43.30 7.22
C VAL A 31 20.13 -42.02 7.16
N ALA A 32 21.39 -42.15 6.72
CA ALA A 32 22.27 -41.03 6.42
C ALA A 32 21.89 -40.41 5.07
N ILE A 33 21.68 -39.10 5.01
CA ILE A 33 21.36 -38.38 3.78
C ILE A 33 22.68 -37.90 3.15
N GLY A 34 23.18 -38.61 2.14
CA GLY A 34 24.28 -38.15 1.29
C GLY A 34 23.74 -37.32 0.12
N LEU A 35 23.95 -36.01 0.11
CA LEU A 35 23.55 -35.14 -0.99
C LEU A 35 24.68 -35.07 -2.04
N HIS A 36 24.51 -35.72 -3.18
CA HIS A 36 25.46 -35.65 -4.30
C HIS A 36 25.16 -34.45 -5.20
N ILE A 37 25.98 -33.39 -5.11
CA ILE A 37 25.91 -32.25 -6.04
C ILE A 37 26.97 -32.44 -7.13
N ARG A 38 26.52 -32.59 -8.38
CA ARG A 38 27.40 -32.72 -9.54
C ARG A 38 27.60 -31.34 -10.18
N SER A 39 28.71 -30.67 -9.88
CA SER A 39 29.08 -29.38 -10.48
C SER A 39 30.36 -29.51 -11.32
N GLY A 40 30.23 -29.75 -12.63
CA GLY A 40 31.34 -29.67 -13.59
C GLY A 40 32.55 -30.58 -13.31
N PRO A 41 33.57 -30.60 -14.18
CA PRO A 41 34.65 -31.57 -14.08
C PRO A 41 35.71 -31.06 -13.09
N GLY A 42 35.65 -31.53 -11.84
CA GLY A 42 36.77 -31.34 -10.92
C GLY A 42 36.42 -31.44 -9.45
N ARG A 43 36.61 -32.66 -8.91
CA ARG A 43 36.83 -33.03 -7.50
C ARG A 43 35.61 -32.96 -6.55
N ILE A 44 35.26 -34.13 -6.01
CA ILE A 44 34.22 -34.35 -4.99
C ILE A 44 34.87 -34.14 -3.62
N GLU A 45 34.27 -33.33 -2.75
CA GLU A 45 34.64 -33.23 -1.34
C GLU A 45 33.48 -33.76 -0.49
N HIS A 46 33.78 -34.71 0.40
CA HIS A 46 32.84 -35.30 1.36
C HIS A 46 32.88 -34.54 2.68
N HIS A 47 31.72 -34.25 3.27
CA HIS A 47 31.60 -33.73 4.64
C HIS A 47 30.54 -34.50 5.40
N ASP A 48 30.94 -35.12 6.51
CA ASP A 48 30.07 -35.84 7.44
C ASP A 48 29.75 -34.96 8.65
N TRP A 49 28.46 -34.88 9.03
CA TRP A 49 28.00 -34.17 10.22
C TRP A 49 27.25 -35.16 11.14
N PRO A 50 27.63 -35.31 12.41
CA PRO A 50 26.89 -36.16 13.35
C PRO A 50 25.68 -35.40 13.94
N VAL A 51 24.54 -36.08 14.07
CA VAL A 51 23.28 -35.53 14.61
C VAL A 51 22.91 -36.27 15.89
N HIS A 52 22.61 -35.54 16.98
CA HIS A 52 22.02 -36.09 18.21
C HIS A 52 20.62 -35.47 18.45
N HIS A 53 19.59 -36.31 18.35
CA HIS A 53 18.18 -36.15 18.78
C HIS A 53 17.23 -35.22 17.97
N PRO A 54 15.90 -35.50 17.98
CA PRO A 54 15.02 -35.31 16.83
C PRO A 54 14.19 -34.03 16.91
N THR A 55 14.35 -33.17 15.91
CA THR A 55 13.38 -32.12 15.58
C THR A 55 13.49 -31.81 14.08
N ASP A 56 12.34 -31.63 13.44
CA ASP A 56 12.16 -31.46 11.99
C ASP A 56 13.17 -30.50 11.32
N ILE A 57 13.89 -30.97 10.30
CA ILE A 57 14.79 -30.15 9.48
C ILE A 57 14.08 -29.79 8.18
N LEU A 58 13.72 -28.51 8.01
CA LEU A 58 13.36 -27.91 6.72
C LEU A 58 14.65 -27.47 6.00
N ILE A 59 15.02 -28.16 4.93
CA ILE A 59 16.18 -27.80 4.08
C ILE A 59 15.72 -26.80 3.01
N GLY A 60 16.09 -25.53 3.18
CA GLY A 60 16.06 -24.53 2.12
C GLY A 60 17.44 -24.42 1.46
N VAL A 61 17.51 -24.61 0.14
CA VAL A 61 18.75 -24.45 -0.65
C VAL A 61 18.86 -22.99 -1.15
N PRO A 62 20.00 -22.29 -0.95
CA PRO A 62 20.24 -20.96 -1.51
C PRO A 62 21.11 -20.99 -2.79
N LEU A 63 20.83 -20.10 -3.74
CA LEU A 63 21.73 -19.64 -4.81
C LEU A 63 21.78 -18.10 -4.68
N HIS A 64 22.89 -17.34 -4.70
CA HIS A 64 24.33 -17.53 -4.90
C HIS A 64 25.02 -16.29 -4.29
N THR A 65 26.26 -16.42 -3.81
CA THR A 65 27.13 -15.35 -3.27
C THR A 65 28.14 -14.85 -4.31
N THR A 66 28.36 -13.54 -4.36
CA THR A 66 29.58 -12.93 -4.91
C THR A 66 30.36 -12.25 -3.77
N THR A 67 31.50 -12.88 -3.43
CA THR A 67 32.76 -12.35 -2.87
C THR A 67 32.70 -11.30 -1.74
N TYR A 68 32.95 -11.76 -0.50
CA TYR A 68 33.19 -10.95 0.70
C TYR A 68 34.67 -10.53 0.80
N ARG A 69 34.95 -9.22 0.78
CA ARG A 69 36.16 -8.59 1.32
C ARG A 69 35.76 -7.74 2.53
N PRO A 70 36.55 -7.68 3.61
CA PRO A 70 36.16 -6.94 4.81
C PRO A 70 36.31 -5.44 4.55
N VAL A 71 35.20 -4.70 4.57
CA VAL A 71 35.21 -3.23 4.56
C VAL A 71 34.65 -2.73 5.89
N ARG A 72 35.51 -2.06 6.65
CA ARG A 72 35.13 -1.22 7.80
C ARG A 72 34.33 -0.02 7.30
N SER A 73 33.01 0.02 7.49
CA SER A 73 32.20 1.26 7.64
C SER A 73 30.69 0.97 7.73
N ALA A 74 30.00 1.67 8.61
CA ALA A 74 28.60 1.46 9.03
C ALA A 74 27.52 1.96 8.05
N HIS A 75 27.69 1.79 6.73
CA HIS A 75 26.80 2.38 5.71
C HIS A 75 25.91 1.41 4.92
N GLN A 76 25.77 0.14 5.33
CA GLN A 76 25.16 -0.90 4.48
C GLN A 76 23.85 -1.55 5.01
N ILE A 77 23.20 -0.97 6.01
CA ILE A 77 21.94 -1.53 6.59
C ILE A 77 20.67 -1.00 5.89
N VAL A 78 20.76 -0.04 4.97
CA VAL A 78 19.59 0.73 4.49
C VAL A 78 18.92 0.18 3.22
N ASP A 79 19.39 -0.95 2.66
CA ASP A 79 18.97 -1.39 1.31
C ASP A 79 17.76 -2.36 1.28
N TYR A 80 17.11 -2.62 2.44
CA TYR A 80 16.03 -3.63 2.54
C TYR A 80 14.60 -3.06 2.63
N SER A 81 14.42 -1.76 2.90
CA SER A 81 13.07 -1.18 3.12
C SER A 81 12.24 -1.05 1.82
N TRP A 82 12.88 -0.79 0.68
CA TRP A 82 12.17 -0.50 -0.58
C TRP A 82 11.63 -1.72 -1.32
N ARG A 83 12.12 -2.94 -1.04
CA ARG A 83 11.61 -4.17 -1.68
C ARG A 83 10.22 -4.56 -1.19
N VAL A 84 9.80 -4.07 -0.02
CA VAL A 84 8.47 -4.38 0.53
C VAL A 84 7.38 -3.75 -0.34
N LEU A 85 7.56 -2.50 -0.79
CA LEU A 85 6.65 -1.84 -1.75
C LEU A 85 6.69 -2.45 -3.16
N GLY A 86 7.74 -3.21 -3.49
CA GLY A 86 7.91 -3.93 -4.75
C GLY A 86 7.24 -5.31 -4.74
N GLY A 87 6.03 -5.39 -4.17
CA GLY A 87 5.21 -6.58 -4.18
C GLY A 87 5.04 -7.12 -5.61
N ALA A 88 5.38 -8.41 -5.77
CA ALA A 88 5.34 -9.25 -6.96
C ALA A 88 4.92 -8.54 -8.26
N MET A 89 5.86 -8.44 -9.21
CA MET A 89 5.57 -8.23 -10.63
C MET A 89 4.45 -9.19 -11.05
N CYS A 90 3.22 -8.70 -11.09
CA CYS A 90 2.23 -9.27 -11.98
C CYS A 90 2.79 -9.07 -13.38
N ASP A 91 2.97 -10.17 -14.11
CA ASP A 91 3.18 -10.11 -15.55
C ASP A 91 1.91 -9.52 -16.17
N ASP A 92 1.87 -8.18 -16.22
CA ASP A 92 0.83 -7.29 -16.75
C ASP A 92 0.61 -7.52 -18.27
N ARG A 93 1.41 -8.39 -18.88
CA ARG A 93 1.21 -8.84 -20.26
C ARG A 93 -0.06 -9.68 -20.44
N SER A 94 -0.65 -10.23 -19.38
CA SER A 94 -1.82 -11.11 -19.50
C SER A 94 -3.18 -10.38 -19.59
N VAL A 95 -3.34 -9.22 -18.95
CA VAL A 95 -4.61 -8.46 -18.96
C VAL A 95 -4.75 -7.60 -20.22
N VAL A 96 -3.64 -7.08 -20.75
CA VAL A 96 -3.61 -6.24 -21.96
C VAL A 96 -3.67 -7.06 -23.26
N ALA A 97 -3.56 -8.40 -23.18
CA ALA A 97 -3.45 -9.29 -24.34
C ALA A 97 -4.75 -9.53 -25.14
N SER A 98 -5.91 -8.99 -24.75
CA SER A 98 -7.06 -8.98 -25.67
C SER A 98 -8.04 -7.83 -25.43
N ILE A 99 -7.57 -6.57 -25.49
CA ILE A 99 -8.50 -5.54 -25.98
C ILE A 99 -8.79 -5.91 -27.43
N ASP A 100 -10.01 -6.35 -27.70
CA ASP A 100 -10.43 -6.76 -29.03
C ASP A 100 -10.15 -5.61 -30.02
N SER A 101 -9.47 -5.91 -31.12
CA SER A 101 -9.21 -4.94 -32.19
C SER A 101 -10.50 -4.32 -32.70
N ALA A 102 -11.61 -5.05 -32.70
CA ALA A 102 -12.92 -4.53 -33.09
C ALA A 102 -13.43 -3.47 -32.10
N LEU A 103 -13.25 -3.71 -30.80
CA LEU A 103 -13.61 -2.75 -29.75
C LEU A 103 -12.76 -1.48 -29.84
N LEU A 104 -11.46 -1.63 -30.10
CA LEU A 104 -10.55 -0.51 -30.30
C LEU A 104 -10.95 0.33 -31.53
N SER A 105 -11.29 -0.31 -32.64
CA SER A 105 -11.75 0.37 -33.86
C SER A 105 -13.10 1.07 -33.67
N ALA A 106 -14.05 0.46 -32.94
CA ALA A 106 -15.32 1.10 -32.62
C ALA A 106 -15.11 2.35 -31.75
N ALA A 107 -14.26 2.25 -30.72
CA ALA A 107 -13.91 3.39 -29.87
C ALA A 107 -13.21 4.51 -30.68
N GLN A 108 -12.33 4.17 -31.63
CA GLN A 108 -11.71 5.14 -32.56
C GLN A 108 -12.72 5.79 -33.51
N ALA A 109 -13.80 5.08 -33.87
CA ALA A 109 -14.89 5.62 -34.67
C ALA A 109 -15.87 6.51 -33.87
N GLY A 110 -15.65 6.68 -32.56
CA GLY A 110 -16.47 7.53 -31.69
C GLY A 110 -17.63 6.80 -31.00
N ASP A 111 -17.55 5.48 -30.87
CA ASP A 111 -18.46 4.72 -30.00
C ASP A 111 -18.06 4.89 -28.52
N SER A 112 -18.94 5.52 -27.74
CA SER A 112 -18.71 5.82 -26.32
C SER A 112 -18.67 4.58 -25.45
N ASP A 113 -19.49 3.58 -25.76
CA ASP A 113 -19.59 2.35 -24.97
C ASP A 113 -18.35 1.49 -25.21
N ALA A 114 -17.88 1.47 -26.46
CA ALA A 114 -16.61 0.83 -26.81
C ALA A 114 -15.42 1.48 -26.09
N PHE A 115 -15.35 2.82 -26.04
CA PHE A 115 -14.30 3.51 -25.30
C PHE A 115 -14.39 3.24 -23.80
N ALA A 116 -15.59 3.31 -23.22
CA ALA A 116 -15.81 3.00 -21.82
C ALA A 116 -15.27 1.61 -21.48
N ALA A 117 -15.62 0.59 -22.28
CA ALA A 117 -15.12 -0.77 -22.10
C ALA A 117 -13.59 -0.90 -22.23
N VAL A 118 -12.96 -0.10 -23.10
CA VAL A 118 -11.49 -0.08 -23.25
C VAL A 118 -10.81 0.54 -22.03
N VAL A 119 -11.38 1.59 -21.42
CA VAL A 119 -10.74 2.33 -20.32
C VAL A 119 -11.12 1.81 -18.93
N ASP A 120 -12.26 1.13 -18.79
CA ASP A 120 -12.79 0.60 -17.53
C ASP A 120 -11.75 -0.16 -16.69
N PRO A 121 -10.94 -1.09 -17.26
CA PRO A 121 -9.93 -1.82 -16.50
C PRO A 121 -8.85 -0.92 -15.87
N PHE A 122 -8.64 0.26 -16.42
CA PHE A 122 -7.62 1.21 -15.96
C PHE A 122 -8.16 2.24 -14.96
N GLN A 123 -9.48 2.39 -14.81
CA GLN A 123 -10.04 3.49 -14.01
C GLN A 123 -9.63 3.43 -12.54
N GLY A 124 -9.71 2.25 -11.91
CA GLY A 124 -9.33 2.07 -10.50
C GLY A 124 -7.85 2.36 -10.26
N GLU A 125 -6.96 1.90 -11.13
CA GLU A 125 -5.52 2.14 -10.98
C GLU A 125 -5.10 3.58 -11.32
N LEU A 126 -5.79 4.23 -12.26
CA LEU A 126 -5.61 5.64 -12.56
C LEU A 126 -6.06 6.50 -11.38
N HIS A 127 -7.19 6.17 -10.78
CA HIS A 127 -7.68 6.87 -9.60
C HIS A 127 -6.72 6.75 -8.44
N ALA A 128 -6.28 5.53 -8.11
CA ALA A 128 -5.31 5.34 -7.03
C ALA A 128 -3.98 6.06 -7.34
N TYR A 129 -3.55 6.12 -8.59
CA TYR A 129 -2.38 6.91 -8.99
C TYR A 129 -2.59 8.41 -8.78
N CYS A 130 -3.71 8.96 -9.25
CA CYS A 130 -4.07 10.37 -9.05
C CYS A 130 -4.16 10.72 -7.57
N TYR A 131 -4.74 9.85 -6.75
CA TYR A 131 -4.80 10.01 -5.30
C TYR A 131 -3.40 10.09 -4.67
N ARG A 132 -2.50 9.15 -4.98
CA ARG A 132 -1.10 9.20 -4.50
C ARG A 132 -0.38 10.47 -4.99
N MET A 133 -0.70 10.92 -6.19
CA MET A 133 -0.15 12.16 -6.77
C MET A 133 -0.67 13.43 -6.10
N LEU A 134 -1.90 13.46 -5.57
CA LEU A 134 -2.58 14.71 -5.18
C LEU A 134 -2.89 14.81 -3.69
N GLY A 135 -3.01 13.68 -2.99
CA GLY A 135 -3.34 13.56 -1.57
C GLY A 135 -4.82 13.75 -1.22
N SER A 136 -5.68 14.05 -2.19
CA SER A 136 -7.13 14.25 -2.03
C SER A 136 -7.88 13.30 -2.97
N VAL A 137 -8.96 12.69 -2.47
CA VAL A 137 -9.87 11.84 -3.24
C VAL A 137 -10.67 12.70 -4.21
N HIS A 138 -11.14 13.87 -3.77
CA HIS A 138 -11.85 14.80 -4.65
C HIS A 138 -10.98 15.25 -5.83
N ASP A 139 -9.75 15.68 -5.57
CA ASP A 139 -8.84 16.07 -6.64
C ASP A 139 -8.46 14.88 -7.54
N ALA A 140 -8.44 13.66 -7.00
CA ALA A 140 -8.22 12.45 -7.78
C ALA A 140 -9.39 12.11 -8.70
N ASP A 141 -10.63 12.21 -8.20
CA ASP A 141 -11.86 12.03 -8.98
C ASP A 141 -11.88 13.02 -10.17
N ASP A 142 -11.62 14.30 -9.89
CA ASP A 142 -11.54 15.35 -10.92
C ASP A 142 -10.41 15.08 -11.93
N ALA A 143 -9.24 14.65 -11.45
CA ALA A 143 -8.11 14.36 -12.32
C ALA A 143 -8.36 13.15 -13.24
N VAL A 144 -9.03 12.10 -12.74
CA VAL A 144 -9.42 10.94 -13.56
C VAL A 144 -10.47 11.35 -14.59
N GLN A 145 -11.52 12.07 -14.19
CA GLN A 145 -12.55 12.54 -15.12
C GLN A 145 -11.95 13.37 -16.25
N GLU A 146 -11.10 14.36 -15.92
CA GLU A 146 -10.42 15.15 -16.94
C GLU A 146 -9.49 14.31 -17.82
N THR A 147 -8.84 13.29 -17.24
CA THR A 147 -7.97 12.36 -18.00
C THR A 147 -8.79 11.59 -19.03
N LEU A 148 -9.93 11.02 -18.63
CA LEU A 148 -10.81 10.25 -19.53
C LEU A 148 -11.41 11.15 -20.62
N VAL A 149 -11.84 12.37 -20.30
CA VAL A 149 -12.32 13.34 -21.31
C VAL A 149 -11.22 13.71 -22.31
N ARG A 150 -9.99 13.91 -21.85
CA ARG A 150 -8.84 14.18 -22.73
C ARG A 150 -8.47 12.97 -23.57
N ALA A 151 -8.54 11.78 -22.99
CA ALA A 151 -8.30 10.53 -23.70
C ALA A 151 -9.34 10.35 -24.82
N TRP A 152 -10.63 10.48 -24.53
CA TRP A 152 -11.72 10.42 -25.52
C TRP A 152 -11.47 11.36 -26.71
N ARG A 153 -11.13 12.64 -26.44
CA ARG A 153 -10.86 13.65 -27.48
C ARG A 153 -9.59 13.40 -28.32
N ALA A 154 -8.72 12.50 -27.86
CA ALA A 154 -7.48 12.16 -28.54
C ALA A 154 -7.44 10.69 -28.99
N PHE A 155 -8.53 9.95 -28.79
CA PHE A 155 -8.58 8.52 -29.01
C PHE A 155 -8.55 8.17 -30.50
N ASP A 156 -9.12 9.03 -31.34
CA ASP A 156 -9.05 8.99 -32.80
C ASP A 156 -7.60 8.95 -33.33
N ARG A 157 -6.66 9.56 -32.61
CA ARG A 157 -5.22 9.62 -32.94
C ARG A 157 -4.37 8.63 -32.14
N PHE A 158 -4.98 7.78 -31.33
CA PHE A 158 -4.25 6.78 -30.58
C PHE A 158 -3.67 5.72 -31.53
N GLU A 159 -2.33 5.60 -31.56
CA GLU A 159 -1.66 4.54 -32.29
C GLU A 159 -1.43 3.30 -31.39
N PRO A 160 -1.89 2.10 -31.79
CA PRO A 160 -1.71 0.86 -31.02
C PRO A 160 -0.25 0.41 -30.84
N ARG A 161 0.73 1.16 -31.38
CA ARG A 161 2.16 0.86 -31.26
C ARG A 161 2.70 1.09 -29.84
N GLY A 162 1.98 1.84 -29.01
CA GLY A 162 2.28 2.02 -27.59
C GLY A 162 1.25 1.31 -26.70
N SER A 163 1.62 1.08 -25.43
CA SER A 163 0.68 0.53 -24.45
C SER A 163 -0.43 1.55 -24.13
N MET A 164 -1.69 1.13 -24.20
CA MET A 164 -2.86 1.92 -23.76
C MET A 164 -2.66 2.44 -22.33
N ARG A 165 -2.17 1.55 -21.44
CA ARG A 165 -1.79 1.87 -20.06
C ARG A 165 -0.82 3.05 -20.03
N ALA A 166 0.31 2.95 -20.74
CA ALA A 166 1.32 4.02 -20.78
C ALA A 166 0.77 5.35 -21.31
N TRP A 167 -0.13 5.29 -22.30
CA TRP A 167 -0.76 6.47 -22.88
C TRP A 167 -1.71 7.17 -21.89
N LEU A 168 -2.56 6.42 -21.18
CA LEU A 168 -3.45 6.95 -20.14
C LEU A 168 -2.66 7.54 -18.97
N TYR A 169 -1.63 6.84 -18.48
CA TYR A 169 -0.76 7.35 -17.41
C TYR A 169 -0.04 8.63 -17.78
N ARG A 170 0.38 8.79 -19.04
CA ARG A 170 0.96 10.06 -19.51
C ARG A 170 -0.02 11.22 -19.39
N ILE A 171 -1.29 11.02 -19.79
CA ILE A 171 -2.34 12.05 -19.68
C ILE A 171 -2.60 12.37 -18.20
N ALA A 172 -2.79 11.35 -17.37
CA ALA A 172 -3.05 11.48 -15.93
C ALA A 172 -1.90 12.20 -15.21
N THR A 173 -0.65 11.82 -15.49
CA THR A 173 0.54 12.42 -14.89
C THR A 173 0.62 13.90 -15.21
N ASN A 174 0.44 14.27 -16.48
CA ASN A 174 0.44 15.66 -16.91
C ASN A 174 -0.67 16.47 -16.25
N ARG A 175 -1.86 15.88 -16.08
CA ARG A 175 -2.97 16.52 -15.35
C ARG A 175 -2.62 16.75 -13.88
N CYS A 176 -2.13 15.73 -13.19
CA CYS A 176 -1.74 15.85 -11.78
C CYS A 176 -0.63 16.89 -11.58
N LEU A 177 0.40 16.89 -12.42
CA LEU A 177 1.47 17.89 -12.38
C LEU A 177 0.94 19.31 -12.63
N SER A 178 -0.04 19.47 -13.53
CA SER A 178 -0.69 20.76 -13.78
C SER A 178 -1.44 21.26 -12.54
N ILE A 179 -2.19 20.40 -11.85
CA ILE A 179 -2.87 20.72 -10.60
C ILE A 179 -1.84 21.16 -9.53
N LEU A 180 -0.78 20.37 -9.32
CA LEU A 180 0.27 20.66 -8.34
C LEU A 180 0.98 21.99 -8.62
N ASN A 181 1.31 22.27 -9.88
CA ASN A 181 1.92 23.54 -10.27
C ASN A 181 0.97 24.72 -10.09
N GLY A 182 -0.34 24.51 -10.29
CA GLY A 182 -1.38 25.51 -10.05
C GLY A 182 -1.53 25.88 -8.58
N ARG A 183 -1.37 24.91 -7.66
CA ARG A 183 -1.40 25.14 -6.21
C ARG A 183 -0.27 26.07 -5.75
N GLY A 184 0.94 25.88 -6.28
CA GLY A 184 2.10 26.72 -5.94
C GLY A 184 2.07 28.14 -6.49
N ARG A 185 1.21 28.42 -7.49
CA ARG A 185 1.11 29.75 -8.14
C ARG A 185 0.01 30.63 -7.56
N ARG A 186 -0.76 30.13 -6.60
CA ARG A 186 -1.77 30.89 -5.86
C ARG A 186 -1.09 31.60 -4.69
N GLU A 187 -0.25 32.59 -5.02
CA GLU A 187 0.30 33.52 -4.03
C GLU A 187 -0.87 34.22 -3.33
N LEU A 188 -0.91 34.09 -2.01
CA LEU A 188 -1.84 34.83 -1.16
C LEU A 188 -1.50 36.33 -1.27
N PRO A 189 -2.49 37.24 -1.28
CA PRO A 189 -2.21 38.67 -1.12
C PRO A 189 -1.40 38.92 0.16
N ALA A 190 -0.31 39.70 0.04
CA ALA A 190 0.73 39.91 1.06
C ALA A 190 0.21 40.36 2.44
N ASP A 191 -1.02 40.89 2.51
CA ASP A 191 -1.62 41.36 3.77
C ASP A 191 -2.11 40.21 4.69
N LEU A 192 -2.21 38.97 4.19
CA LEU A 192 -2.60 37.78 4.97
C LEU A 192 -1.42 36.93 5.47
N GLU A 193 -0.20 37.17 5.00
CA GLU A 193 1.00 36.41 5.40
C GLU A 193 1.40 36.59 6.87
N ARG A 194 0.91 37.66 7.53
CA ARG A 194 1.35 38.03 8.88
C ARG A 194 0.45 37.50 9.99
N ILE A 195 -0.72 36.95 9.67
CA ILE A 195 -1.68 36.37 10.63
C ILE A 195 -1.63 34.84 10.59
N ALA A 196 -1.37 34.25 9.43
CA ALA A 196 -1.04 32.84 9.29
C ALA A 196 0.48 32.69 9.34
N GLY A 197 1.05 32.35 10.50
CA GLY A 197 2.42 31.84 10.56
C GLY A 197 2.57 30.77 9.48
N GLY A 198 3.50 30.98 8.54
CA GLY A 198 3.50 30.41 7.19
C GLY A 198 3.00 28.98 7.05
N ASP A 199 1.68 28.83 6.92
CA ASP A 199 1.03 27.56 6.65
C ASP A 199 0.53 27.61 5.21
N THR A 200 1.32 26.96 4.36
CA THR A 200 0.80 26.31 3.15
C THR A 200 -0.49 25.62 3.58
N LYS A 201 -1.66 25.94 2.97
CA LYS A 201 -2.93 25.23 3.23
C LYS A 201 -2.60 23.77 3.49
N ILE A 202 -2.70 23.31 4.74
CA ILE A 202 -2.37 21.93 5.09
C ILE A 202 -3.44 21.12 4.38
N SER A 203 -3.10 20.61 3.20
CA SER A 203 -3.94 19.69 2.45
C SER A 203 -3.86 18.39 3.22
N TRP A 204 -4.72 18.23 4.21
CA TRP A 204 -4.90 16.98 4.89
C TRP A 204 -5.16 15.89 3.86
N LEU A 205 -4.62 14.70 4.12
CA LEU A 205 -4.97 13.55 3.30
C LEU A 205 -6.45 13.25 3.50
N GLU A 206 -7.12 12.82 2.44
CA GLU A 206 -8.47 12.26 2.56
C GLU A 206 -8.37 10.74 2.64
N PRO A 207 -9.22 10.06 3.42
CA PRO A 207 -9.22 8.60 3.49
C PRO A 207 -9.67 8.00 2.17
N TYR A 208 -9.02 6.90 1.76
CA TYR A 208 -9.28 6.21 0.50
C TYR A 208 -10.04 4.91 0.73
N THR A 209 -11.07 4.63 -0.06
CA THR A 209 -11.78 3.34 -0.02
C THR A 209 -11.14 2.32 -0.97
N ASP A 210 -10.82 1.14 -0.45
CA ASP A 210 -10.27 0.03 -1.23
C ASP A 210 -11.30 -0.55 -2.22
N GLU A 211 -12.58 -0.22 -2.06
CA GLU A 211 -13.65 -0.72 -2.92
C GLU A 211 -13.50 -0.27 -4.38
N ARG A 212 -12.90 0.91 -4.59
CA ARG A 212 -12.64 1.51 -5.91
C ARG A 212 -11.58 0.77 -6.73
N LEU A 213 -10.86 -0.17 -6.12
CA LEU A 213 -9.90 -1.03 -6.82
C LEU A 213 -10.56 -2.34 -7.24
N GLY A 214 -10.27 -2.80 -8.45
CA GLY A 214 -10.67 -4.14 -8.90
C GLY A 214 -10.02 -5.24 -8.02
N PRO A 215 -10.61 -6.45 -7.95
CA PRO A 215 -10.19 -7.50 -7.03
C PRO A 215 -8.71 -7.88 -7.14
N GLU A 216 -8.20 -7.93 -8.38
CA GLU A 216 -6.79 -8.25 -8.66
C GLU A 216 -5.85 -7.11 -8.22
N GLN A 217 -6.28 -5.87 -8.44
CA GLN A 217 -5.53 -4.67 -8.10
C GLN A 217 -5.50 -4.41 -6.59
N ARG A 218 -6.54 -4.79 -5.83
CA ARG A 218 -6.55 -4.67 -4.36
C ARG A 218 -5.34 -5.35 -3.74
N THR A 219 -4.96 -6.54 -4.20
CA THR A 219 -3.87 -7.32 -3.59
C THR A 219 -2.50 -6.64 -3.74
N VAL A 220 -2.23 -6.04 -4.91
CA VAL A 220 -0.94 -5.39 -5.24
C VAL A 220 -0.90 -3.95 -4.75
N ALA A 221 -2.01 -3.22 -4.82
CA ALA A 221 -2.05 -1.80 -4.52
C ALA A 221 -2.00 -1.50 -3.01
N ARG A 222 -2.51 -2.40 -2.15
CA ARG A 222 -2.77 -2.16 -0.72
C ARG A 222 -1.65 -1.41 0.01
N GLU A 223 -0.41 -1.88 -0.12
CA GLU A 223 0.73 -1.29 0.61
C GLU A 223 1.09 0.12 0.14
N SER A 224 0.78 0.45 -1.12
CA SER A 224 1.07 1.76 -1.73
C SER A 224 -0.06 2.78 -1.57
N ILE A 225 -1.18 2.43 -0.94
CA ILE A 225 -2.28 3.34 -0.61
C ILE A 225 -2.33 3.64 0.89
N GLU A 226 -1.53 2.95 1.71
CA GLU A 226 -1.43 3.21 3.15
C GLU A 226 -1.18 4.69 3.43
N LEU A 227 -1.85 5.24 4.46
CA LEU A 227 -1.77 6.66 4.77
C LEU A 227 -0.31 7.11 5.01
N SER A 228 0.49 6.26 5.65
CA SER A 228 1.91 6.55 5.90
C SER A 228 2.72 6.71 4.60
N PHE A 229 2.48 5.86 3.61
CA PHE A 229 3.11 5.96 2.29
C PHE A 229 2.63 7.21 1.55
N VAL A 230 1.30 7.42 1.51
CA VAL A 230 0.71 8.58 0.83
C VAL A 230 1.22 9.89 1.44
N ALA A 231 1.30 9.98 2.76
CA ALA A 231 1.87 11.11 3.48
C ALA A 231 3.37 11.29 3.17
N ALA A 232 4.13 10.20 3.15
CA ALA A 232 5.55 10.25 2.85
C ALA A 232 5.81 10.80 1.44
N VAL A 233 5.08 10.34 0.43
CA VAL A 233 5.23 10.83 -0.96
C VAL A 233 4.74 12.26 -1.15
N GLN A 234 3.91 12.80 -0.24
CA GLN A 234 3.55 14.23 -0.27
C GLN A 234 4.74 15.16 -0.01
N ARG A 235 5.81 14.67 0.62
CA ARG A 235 7.06 15.45 0.84
C ARG A 235 7.91 15.63 -0.42
N LEU A 236 7.61 14.87 -1.49
CA LEU A 236 8.32 14.94 -2.76
C LEU A 236 7.81 16.09 -3.62
N THR A 237 8.69 16.66 -4.45
CA THR A 237 8.24 17.51 -5.56
C THR A 237 7.36 16.70 -6.51
N GLY A 238 6.39 17.34 -7.18
CA GLY A 238 5.46 16.63 -8.07
C GLY A 238 6.16 15.74 -9.10
N ARG A 239 7.31 16.17 -9.62
CA ARG A 239 8.10 15.38 -10.59
C ARG A 239 8.83 14.20 -9.95
N GLN A 240 9.40 14.37 -8.76
CA GLN A 240 10.00 13.24 -8.00
C GLN A 240 8.94 12.20 -7.65
N ARG A 241 7.75 12.66 -7.22
CA ARG A 241 6.60 11.83 -6.90
C ARG A 241 6.14 11.01 -8.10
N ALA A 242 5.94 11.66 -9.25
CA ALA A 242 5.55 10.98 -10.49
C ALA A 242 6.56 9.90 -10.89
N VAL A 243 7.86 10.22 -10.87
CA VAL A 243 8.93 9.26 -11.20
C VAL A 243 8.91 8.04 -10.28
N LEU A 244 8.79 8.25 -8.96
CA LEU A 244 8.76 7.18 -7.98
C LEU A 244 7.54 6.27 -8.18
N LEU A 245 6.36 6.85 -8.30
CA LEU A 245 5.12 6.08 -8.49
C LEU A 245 5.13 5.29 -9.79
N LEU A 246 5.57 5.89 -10.91
CA LEU A 246 5.64 5.20 -12.19
C LEU A 246 6.67 4.06 -12.18
N ARG A 247 7.84 4.24 -11.54
CA ARG A 247 8.93 3.25 -11.53
C ARG A 247 8.73 2.12 -10.53
N GLU A 248 8.34 2.46 -9.30
CA GLU A 248 8.37 1.52 -8.17
C GLU A 248 7.00 0.95 -7.84
N VAL A 249 5.93 1.72 -8.05
CA VAL A 249 4.57 1.24 -7.77
C VAL A 249 3.93 0.63 -9.03
N LEU A 250 4.14 1.25 -10.19
CA LEU A 250 3.49 0.84 -11.44
C LEU A 250 4.39 0.02 -12.38
N GLY A 251 5.66 -0.15 -12.02
CA GLY A 251 6.60 -1.03 -12.74
C GLY A 251 7.04 -0.57 -14.13
N PHE A 252 6.70 0.65 -14.58
CA PHE A 252 7.16 1.19 -15.87
C PHE A 252 8.68 1.24 -15.92
N THR A 253 9.29 0.97 -17.07
CA THR A 253 10.74 1.09 -17.27
C THR A 253 11.20 2.55 -17.21
N ALA A 254 12.48 2.79 -16.90
CA ALA A 254 13.03 4.16 -16.90
C ALA A 254 12.94 4.84 -18.27
N ARG A 255 12.91 4.06 -19.37
CA ARG A 255 12.70 4.58 -20.72
C ARG A 255 11.27 5.05 -20.91
N GLU A 256 10.28 4.22 -20.58
CA GLU A 256 8.86 4.60 -20.68
C GLU A 256 8.56 5.84 -19.83
N VAL A 257 9.09 5.92 -18.61
CA VAL A 257 8.91 7.11 -17.76
C VAL A 257 9.59 8.35 -18.36
N ALA A 258 10.76 8.19 -18.98
CA ALA A 258 11.43 9.30 -19.65
C ALA A 258 10.61 9.83 -20.84
N ASP A 259 10.05 8.94 -21.65
CA ASP A 259 9.19 9.28 -22.78
C ASP A 259 7.87 9.92 -22.31
N GLN A 260 7.26 9.39 -21.23
CA GLN A 260 6.03 9.95 -20.67
C GLN A 260 6.20 11.36 -20.08
N LEU A 261 7.35 11.62 -19.45
CA LEU A 261 7.65 12.89 -18.77
C LEU A 261 8.44 13.88 -19.63
N ASP A 262 8.63 13.57 -20.92
CA ASP A 262 9.43 14.34 -21.88
C ASP A 262 10.81 14.71 -21.31
N THR A 263 11.61 13.70 -21.00
CA THR A 263 12.91 13.86 -20.35
C THR A 263 13.87 12.73 -20.68
N THR A 264 15.01 12.69 -20.01
CA THR A 264 16.03 11.66 -20.24
C THR A 264 15.99 10.58 -19.17
N VAL A 265 16.38 9.36 -19.53
CA VAL A 265 16.54 8.24 -18.58
C VAL A 265 17.47 8.62 -17.42
N ALA A 266 18.52 9.42 -17.70
CA ALA A 266 19.41 9.95 -16.68
C ALA A 266 18.67 10.84 -15.67
N ALA A 267 17.82 11.76 -16.14
CA ALA A 267 17.02 12.63 -15.29
C ALA A 267 16.01 11.84 -14.45
N VAL A 268 15.40 10.78 -15.01
CA VAL A 268 14.52 9.86 -14.28
C VAL A 268 15.28 9.17 -13.15
N ASN A 269 16.44 8.58 -13.43
CA ASN A 269 17.24 7.89 -12.41
C ASN A 269 17.69 8.83 -11.29
N SER A 270 18.14 10.05 -11.64
CA SER A 270 18.51 11.05 -10.63
C SER A 270 17.32 11.54 -9.81
N ALA A 271 16.13 11.71 -10.42
CA ALA A 271 14.92 12.07 -9.69
C ALA A 271 14.49 10.97 -8.72
N LEU A 272 14.57 9.70 -9.15
CA LEU A 272 14.25 8.55 -8.30
C LEU A 272 15.21 8.45 -7.10
N GLN A 273 16.52 8.63 -7.33
CA GLN A 273 17.51 8.63 -6.25
C GLN A 273 17.21 9.71 -5.21
N ARG A 274 16.87 10.93 -5.66
CA ARG A 274 16.48 12.02 -4.75
C ARG A 274 15.18 11.73 -4.03
N ALA A 275 14.20 11.13 -4.71
CA ALA A 275 12.94 10.74 -4.09
C ALA A 275 13.18 9.75 -2.94
N ARG A 276 13.97 8.70 -3.17
CA ARG A 276 14.36 7.74 -2.13
C ARG A 276 15.05 8.41 -0.95
N ALA A 277 16.01 9.30 -1.20
CA ALA A 277 16.70 10.02 -0.12
C ALA A 277 15.77 10.87 0.76
N VAL A 278 14.69 11.42 0.20
CA VAL A 278 13.67 12.16 0.98
C VAL A 278 12.78 11.20 1.77
N LEU A 279 12.44 10.04 1.21
CA LEU A 279 11.54 9.07 1.83
C LEU A 279 12.19 8.23 2.92
N ASP A 280 13.48 7.89 2.77
CA ASP A 280 14.25 6.98 3.64
C ASP A 280 14.08 7.24 5.15
N PRO A 281 14.10 8.49 5.65
CA PRO A 281 13.94 8.75 7.09
C PRO A 281 12.50 8.61 7.61
N GLY A 282 11.50 8.52 6.72
CA GLY A 282 10.08 8.70 7.07
C GLY A 282 9.15 7.58 6.65
N LEU A 283 9.63 6.53 5.98
CA LEU A 283 8.83 5.34 5.73
C LEU A 283 8.90 4.39 6.93
N PRO A 284 7.76 3.82 7.38
CA PRO A 284 7.76 2.85 8.45
C PRO A 284 8.54 1.58 8.06
N THR A 285 9.17 0.93 9.04
CA THR A 285 9.98 -0.29 8.84
C THR A 285 9.16 -1.48 8.32
N ALA A 286 7.85 -1.48 8.57
CA ALA A 286 6.91 -2.46 8.05
C ALA A 286 5.63 -1.75 7.60
N THR A 287 5.02 -2.27 6.55
CA THR A 287 3.69 -1.84 6.09
C THR A 287 2.62 -2.24 7.09
N GLN A 288 1.47 -1.57 7.06
CA GLN A 288 0.33 -1.93 7.89
C GLN A 288 -0.21 -3.31 7.54
N GLN A 289 -0.24 -3.66 6.25
CA GLN A 289 -0.59 -5.00 5.81
C GLN A 289 0.36 -6.07 6.36
N ALA A 290 1.67 -5.85 6.33
CA ALA A 290 2.63 -6.79 6.91
C ALA A 290 2.43 -6.93 8.41
N THR A 291 2.15 -5.81 9.10
CA THR A 291 1.90 -5.79 10.55
C THR A 291 0.63 -6.56 10.91
N MET A 292 -0.47 -6.31 10.21
CA MET A 292 -1.75 -7.04 10.41
C MET A 292 -1.60 -8.54 10.15
N ARG A 293 -0.89 -8.94 9.08
CA ARG A 293 -0.59 -10.36 8.80
C ARG A 293 0.23 -11.02 9.90
N GLN A 294 1.21 -10.31 10.46
CA GLN A 294 2.03 -10.81 11.57
C GLN A 294 1.22 -10.97 12.87
N MET A 295 0.28 -10.05 13.14
CA MET A 295 -0.62 -10.15 14.30
C MET A 295 -1.64 -11.28 14.13
N GLY A 296 -2.09 -11.53 12.90
CA GLY A 296 -3.10 -12.52 12.54
C GLY A 296 -4.53 -12.00 12.66
N ASP A 297 -5.40 -12.46 11.75
CA ASP A 297 -6.75 -11.92 11.55
C ASP A 297 -7.64 -11.99 12.81
N THR A 298 -7.48 -13.01 13.64
CA THR A 298 -8.22 -13.12 14.90
C THR A 298 -7.80 -12.03 15.89
N ALA A 299 -6.50 -11.78 16.03
CA ALA A 299 -5.99 -10.75 16.93
C ALA A 299 -6.40 -9.34 16.47
N VAL A 300 -6.39 -9.09 15.16
CA VAL A 300 -6.85 -7.82 14.58
C VAL A 300 -8.36 -7.62 14.84
N ARG A 301 -9.18 -8.65 14.61
CA ARG A 301 -10.63 -8.59 14.91
C ARG A 301 -10.92 -8.40 16.40
N ASP A 302 -10.14 -9.05 17.26
CA ASP A 302 -10.27 -8.92 18.71
C ASP A 302 -9.84 -7.54 19.21
N LEU A 303 -8.80 -6.95 18.62
CA LEU A 303 -8.42 -5.57 18.86
C LEU A 303 -9.54 -4.62 18.41
N ALA A 304 -10.04 -4.79 17.19
CA ALA A 304 -11.09 -3.94 16.64
C ALA A 304 -12.36 -3.94 17.51
N ARG A 305 -12.80 -5.13 17.92
CA ARG A 305 -13.95 -5.30 18.81
C ARG A 305 -13.73 -4.65 20.18
N ARG A 306 -12.56 -4.84 20.79
CA ARG A 306 -12.23 -4.21 22.09
C ARG A 306 -12.16 -2.68 21.98
N TYR A 307 -11.59 -2.18 20.89
CA TYR A 307 -11.53 -0.75 20.60
C TYR A 307 -12.92 -0.13 20.53
N ALA A 308 -13.82 -0.69 19.70
CA ALA A 308 -15.19 -0.24 19.59
C ALA A 308 -15.93 -0.31 20.94
N GLN A 309 -15.84 -1.44 21.66
CA GLN A 309 -16.50 -1.62 22.96
C GLN A 309 -16.02 -0.62 24.02
N ALA A 310 -14.72 -0.30 24.05
CA ALA A 310 -14.16 0.65 25.00
C ALA A 310 -14.67 2.07 24.74
N TRP A 311 -14.75 2.48 23.48
CA TRP A 311 -15.36 3.76 23.09
C TRP A 311 -16.84 3.84 23.44
N GLU A 312 -17.62 2.80 23.13
CA GLU A 312 -19.06 2.76 23.43
C GLU A 312 -19.35 2.75 24.93
N ALA A 313 -18.46 2.17 25.75
CA ALA A 313 -18.53 2.18 27.20
C ALA A 313 -17.93 3.44 27.86
N ALA A 314 -17.36 4.36 27.07
CA ALA A 314 -16.55 5.48 27.55
C ALA A 314 -15.41 5.08 28.51
N ASP A 315 -14.82 3.90 28.29
CA ASP A 315 -13.73 3.34 29.09
C ASP A 315 -12.37 3.85 28.58
N VAL A 316 -11.96 5.01 29.10
CA VAL A 316 -10.68 5.65 28.74
C VAL A 316 -9.48 4.78 29.08
N ASP A 317 -9.51 4.03 30.19
CA ASP A 317 -8.38 3.24 30.65
C ASP A 317 -8.12 2.10 29.66
N THR A 318 -9.19 1.43 29.21
CA THR A 318 -9.08 0.41 28.17
C THR A 318 -8.58 1.02 26.85
N ILE A 319 -9.13 2.15 26.39
CA ILE A 319 -8.67 2.83 25.16
C ILE A 319 -7.17 3.11 25.23
N VAL A 320 -6.71 3.76 26.29
CA VAL A 320 -5.31 4.16 26.48
C VAL A 320 -4.39 2.95 26.63
N SER A 321 -4.85 1.86 27.25
CA SER A 321 -4.07 0.62 27.38
C SER A 321 -3.76 -0.05 26.04
N MET A 322 -4.60 0.18 25.01
CA MET A 322 -4.39 -0.35 23.65
C MET A 322 -3.44 0.50 22.81
N LEU A 323 -3.12 1.72 23.24
CA LEU A 323 -2.19 2.63 22.55
C LEU A 323 -0.74 2.28 22.89
N VAL A 324 0.20 2.47 21.98
CA VAL A 324 1.64 2.47 22.30
C VAL A 324 2.00 3.73 23.09
N GLU A 325 3.18 3.75 23.73
CA GLU A 325 3.59 4.86 24.60
C GLU A 325 3.68 6.20 23.86
N ASP A 326 4.20 6.19 22.63
CA ASP A 326 4.37 7.35 21.75
C ASP A 326 3.20 7.55 20.77
N ALA A 327 2.02 7.00 21.08
CA ALA A 327 0.86 7.04 20.18
C ALA A 327 0.48 8.48 19.80
N ARG A 328 -0.04 8.66 18.58
CA ARG A 328 -0.50 9.94 18.04
C ARG A 328 -1.99 9.91 17.78
N TYR A 329 -2.66 11.03 18.05
CA TYR A 329 -4.07 11.24 17.69
C TYR A 329 -4.21 12.56 16.97
N SER A 330 -4.88 12.58 15.81
CA SER A 330 -5.19 13.81 15.06
C SER A 330 -6.60 13.77 14.48
N MET A 331 -7.18 14.94 14.23
CA MET A 331 -8.56 15.07 13.74
C MET A 331 -8.67 16.01 12.54
N PRO A 332 -8.13 15.67 11.36
CA PRO A 332 -8.26 16.53 10.19
C PRO A 332 -9.72 16.95 9.93
N PRO A 333 -9.98 18.24 9.62
CA PRO A 333 -9.00 19.30 9.30
C PRO A 333 -8.49 20.11 10.51
N VAL A 334 -8.82 19.72 11.75
CA VAL A 334 -8.38 20.42 12.96
C VAL A 334 -6.85 20.31 13.08
N PRO A 335 -6.09 21.42 13.14
CA PRO A 335 -4.62 21.41 13.12
C PRO A 335 -3.98 21.02 14.45
N THR A 336 -4.73 20.36 15.34
CA THR A 336 -4.27 19.92 16.65
C THR A 336 -4.01 18.42 16.62
N TRP A 337 -2.88 18.01 17.19
CA TRP A 337 -2.57 16.61 17.43
C TRP A 337 -2.13 16.41 18.88
N PHE A 338 -2.35 15.19 19.37
CA PHE A 338 -1.96 14.75 20.70
C PHE A 338 -0.92 13.65 20.56
N THR A 339 0.12 13.70 21.38
CA THR A 339 1.19 12.71 21.37
C THR A 339 1.37 12.15 22.77
N GLY A 340 1.42 10.82 22.85
CA GLY A 340 1.59 10.05 24.06
C GLY A 340 0.27 9.77 24.78
N ARG A 341 0.25 8.64 25.50
CA ARG A 341 -0.93 8.13 26.22
C ARG A 341 -1.60 9.16 27.11
N LYS A 342 -0.82 9.94 27.86
CA LYS A 342 -1.35 10.96 28.78
C LYS A 342 -2.10 12.07 28.05
N ALA A 343 -1.51 12.65 27.00
CA ALA A 343 -2.14 13.76 26.27
C ALA A 343 -3.42 13.29 25.58
N ILE A 344 -3.42 12.06 25.04
CA ILE A 344 -4.61 11.45 24.43
C ILE A 344 -5.68 11.21 25.51
N CYS A 345 -5.33 10.66 26.67
CA CYS A 345 -6.26 10.47 27.79
C CYS A 345 -6.94 11.77 28.22
N ASP A 346 -6.15 12.82 28.47
CA ASP A 346 -6.64 14.13 28.87
C ASP A 346 -7.59 14.72 27.81
N PHE A 347 -7.24 14.58 26.52
CA PHE A 347 -8.08 14.98 25.39
C PHE A 347 -9.42 14.21 25.38
N LEU A 348 -9.37 12.88 25.43
CA LEU A 348 -10.56 12.02 25.37
C LEU A 348 -11.56 12.35 26.48
N LEU A 349 -11.07 12.53 27.71
CA LEU A 349 -11.89 12.88 28.87
C LEU A 349 -12.46 14.31 28.79
N SER A 350 -11.72 15.24 28.20
CA SER A 350 -12.14 16.64 28.10
C SER A 350 -13.17 16.91 27.00
N GLY A 351 -13.34 15.98 26.05
CA GLY A 351 -14.20 16.18 24.88
C GLY A 351 -14.90 14.91 24.45
N PRO A 352 -14.29 14.07 23.59
CA PRO A 352 -14.99 12.96 22.93
C PRO A 352 -15.81 12.06 23.87
N LEU A 353 -15.27 11.66 25.02
CA LEU A 353 -15.96 10.74 25.94
C LEU A 353 -17.09 11.37 26.77
N THR A 354 -17.43 12.64 26.51
CA THR A 354 -18.58 13.32 27.14
C THR A 354 -19.91 13.03 26.43
N CYS A 355 -19.90 12.30 25.32
CA CYS A 355 -21.08 11.95 24.54
C CYS A 355 -21.10 10.45 24.20
N GLY A 356 -22.28 9.94 23.85
CA GLY A 356 -22.46 8.54 23.47
C GLY A 356 -21.97 8.27 22.05
N TRP A 357 -21.29 7.14 21.85
CA TRP A 357 -20.74 6.74 20.56
C TRP A 357 -21.23 5.37 20.09
N ARG A 358 -21.16 5.16 18.78
CA ARG A 358 -21.18 3.84 18.12
C ARG A 358 -20.05 3.78 17.10
N PHE A 359 -19.42 2.62 17.00
CA PHE A 359 -18.30 2.39 16.08
C PHE A 359 -18.64 1.25 15.13
N VAL A 360 -18.61 1.52 13.83
CA VAL A 360 -18.82 0.50 12.78
C VAL A 360 -17.50 0.22 12.09
N ALA A 361 -16.98 -1.00 12.23
CA ALA A 361 -15.72 -1.39 11.61
C ALA A 361 -15.82 -1.34 10.08
N THR A 362 -14.79 -0.81 9.44
CA THR A 362 -14.62 -0.72 7.98
C THR A 362 -13.13 -0.74 7.63
N GLU A 363 -12.79 -0.46 6.38
CA GLU A 363 -11.42 -0.33 5.88
C GLU A 363 -11.24 1.03 5.19
N ALA A 364 -10.06 1.62 5.37
CA ALA A 364 -9.63 2.82 4.65
C ALA A 364 -8.13 2.79 4.45
N ASN A 365 -7.65 3.15 3.25
CA ASN A 365 -6.24 3.09 2.87
C ASN A 365 -5.62 1.71 3.17
N SER A 366 -6.39 0.64 2.99
CA SER A 366 -6.00 -0.72 3.35
C SER A 366 -5.62 -0.90 4.83
N GLN A 367 -6.20 -0.10 5.72
CA GLN A 367 -5.99 -0.16 7.17
C GLN A 367 -7.31 -0.39 7.90
N LEU A 368 -7.21 -0.91 9.13
CA LEU A 368 -8.35 -1.00 10.04
C LEU A 368 -8.91 0.41 10.30
N ALA A 369 -10.21 0.58 10.05
CA ALA A 369 -10.88 1.84 10.25
C ALA A 369 -12.25 1.67 10.91
N PHE A 370 -12.81 2.78 11.41
CA PHE A 370 -14.15 2.82 11.98
C PHE A 370 -14.92 4.05 11.51
N GLY A 371 -16.15 3.83 11.05
CA GLY A 371 -17.15 4.89 11.02
C GLY A 371 -17.58 5.21 12.44
N THR A 372 -17.32 6.44 12.89
CA THR A 372 -17.71 6.91 14.22
C THR A 372 -19.02 7.66 14.15
N TYR A 373 -19.95 7.27 15.03
CA TYR A 373 -21.27 7.88 15.11
C TYR A 373 -21.50 8.42 16.50
N ARG A 374 -21.90 9.69 16.57
CA ARG A 374 -22.18 10.37 17.83
C ARG A 374 -23.68 10.43 18.06
N TRP A 375 -24.10 10.21 19.31
CA TRP A 375 -25.49 10.38 19.71
C TRP A 375 -25.95 11.83 19.50
N ASP A 376 -27.07 12.00 18.80
CA ASP A 376 -27.77 13.26 18.60
C ASP A 376 -29.12 13.19 19.32
N SER A 377 -29.26 13.94 20.42
CA SER A 377 -30.48 13.96 21.23
C SER A 377 -31.68 14.54 20.50
N ASP A 378 -31.47 15.45 19.56
CA ASP A 378 -32.54 16.16 18.86
C ASP A 378 -33.22 15.24 17.85
N HIS A 379 -32.46 14.31 17.28
CA HIS A 379 -32.92 13.35 16.28
C HIS A 379 -33.10 11.93 16.84
N ALA A 380 -32.77 11.71 18.12
CA ALA A 380 -32.81 10.41 18.80
C ALA A 380 -32.11 9.29 18.00
N ALA A 381 -30.97 9.62 17.40
CA ALA A 381 -30.22 8.73 16.52
C ALA A 381 -28.72 8.99 16.61
N TYR A 382 -27.93 7.99 16.23
CA TYR A 382 -26.48 8.10 16.08
C TYR A 382 -26.16 8.62 14.68
N ARG A 383 -25.47 9.77 14.61
CA ARG A 383 -25.12 10.45 13.35
C ARG A 383 -23.64 10.35 13.04
N PRO A 384 -23.27 10.25 11.75
CA PRO A 384 -21.89 10.30 11.29
C PRO A 384 -21.12 11.46 11.91
N CYS A 385 -19.93 11.18 12.42
CA CYS A 385 -19.05 12.19 13.01
C CYS A 385 -17.64 12.18 12.43
N GLY A 386 -17.12 11.02 12.05
CA GLY A 386 -15.80 10.92 11.42
C GLY A 386 -15.41 9.49 11.08
N LEU A 387 -14.31 9.34 10.34
CA LEU A 387 -13.72 8.05 10.02
C LEU A 387 -12.37 7.91 10.73
N ASP A 388 -12.29 7.03 11.71
CA ASP A 388 -11.06 6.76 12.45
C ASP A 388 -10.24 5.71 11.72
N VAL A 389 -9.06 6.07 11.23
CA VAL A 389 -8.11 5.14 10.62
C VAL A 389 -6.97 4.86 11.58
N LEU A 390 -6.73 3.57 11.86
CA LEU A 390 -5.72 3.15 12.81
C LEU A 390 -4.43 2.68 12.12
N THR A 391 -3.31 3.16 12.65
CA THR A 391 -1.98 2.63 12.37
C THR A 391 -1.57 1.74 13.52
N LEU A 392 -1.33 0.46 13.25
CA LEU A 392 -0.92 -0.55 14.22
C LEU A 392 0.61 -0.73 14.22
N ARG A 393 1.13 -1.08 15.39
CA ARG A 393 2.45 -1.67 15.61
C ARG A 393 2.27 -2.99 16.36
N ARG A 394 3.33 -3.79 16.46
CA ARG A 394 3.29 -5.11 17.14
C ARG A 394 2.75 -5.05 18.57
N ASP A 395 2.97 -3.93 19.25
CA ASP A 395 2.69 -3.69 20.65
C ASP A 395 1.41 -2.86 20.92
N GLY A 396 0.69 -2.40 19.88
CA GLY A 396 -0.55 -1.68 20.05
C GLY A 396 -0.87 -0.70 18.90
N ILE A 397 -1.79 0.22 19.17
CA ILE A 397 -2.19 1.29 18.25
C ILE A 397 -1.18 2.43 18.34
N ALA A 398 -0.54 2.75 17.23
CA ALA A 398 0.48 3.80 17.12
C ALA A 398 -0.06 5.14 16.67
N GLU A 399 -1.08 5.16 15.84
CA GLU A 399 -1.71 6.40 15.41
C GLU A 399 -3.20 6.20 15.17
N VAL A 400 -3.98 7.21 15.53
CA VAL A 400 -5.38 7.34 15.15
C VAL A 400 -5.53 8.66 14.41
N VAL A 401 -6.03 8.59 13.17
CA VAL A 401 -6.40 9.76 12.38
C VAL A 401 -7.91 9.74 12.21
N SER A 402 -8.60 10.68 12.84
CA SER A 402 -10.06 10.82 12.78
C SER A 402 -10.43 11.86 11.71
N PHE A 403 -10.79 11.39 10.52
CA PHE A 403 -11.20 12.26 9.42
C PHE A 403 -12.64 12.72 9.63
N LEU A 404 -12.81 13.96 10.10
CA LEU A 404 -14.13 14.49 10.48
C LEU A 404 -15.06 14.76 9.27
N GLU A 405 -14.47 14.90 8.09
CA GLU A 405 -15.17 15.23 6.84
C GLU A 405 -15.25 14.03 5.87
N ALA A 406 -15.01 12.81 6.36
CA ALA A 406 -15.01 11.61 5.53
C ALA A 406 -16.39 11.32 4.91
N ASP A 407 -16.40 10.89 3.64
CA ASP A 407 -17.61 10.44 2.95
C ASP A 407 -17.99 9.01 3.36
N PHE A 408 -18.94 8.89 4.29
CA PHE A 408 -19.39 7.58 4.78
C PHE A 408 -19.96 6.68 3.68
N ALA A 409 -20.63 7.25 2.68
CA ALA A 409 -21.22 6.44 1.60
C ALA A 409 -20.14 5.75 0.78
N ALA A 410 -19.01 6.43 0.53
CA ALA A 410 -17.86 5.85 -0.17
C ALA A 410 -17.18 4.71 0.61
N HIS A 411 -17.37 4.63 1.92
CA HIS A 411 -16.83 3.58 2.80
C HIS A 411 -17.86 2.51 3.18
N GLY A 412 -19.01 2.46 2.48
CA GLY A 412 -20.08 1.49 2.74
C GLY A 412 -20.77 1.67 4.10
N LEU A 413 -20.63 2.85 4.72
CA LEU A 413 -21.14 3.13 6.05
C LEU A 413 -22.56 3.73 5.98
N PRO A 414 -23.48 3.33 6.88
CA PRO A 414 -24.83 3.86 6.88
C PRO A 414 -24.88 5.36 7.21
N PRO A 415 -25.87 6.12 6.69
CA PRO A 415 -26.00 7.56 6.93
C PRO A 415 -26.44 7.90 8.36
N SER A 416 -26.94 6.92 9.12
CA SER A 416 -27.30 7.02 10.54
C SER A 416 -27.45 5.63 11.13
N LEU A 417 -27.31 5.50 12.45
CA LEU A 417 -27.63 4.28 13.19
C LEU A 417 -28.81 4.53 14.15
N PRO A 418 -29.71 3.55 14.30
CA PRO A 418 -30.73 3.60 15.34
C PRO A 418 -30.09 3.48 16.73
N ASN A 419 -30.85 3.87 17.76
CA ASN A 419 -30.45 3.73 19.16
C ASN A 419 -30.15 2.27 19.57
#